data_AF-A0A4Q2ZGW2-F1
#
_entry.id   AF-A0A4Q2ZGW2-F1
#
_cell.length_a   1.000
_cell.length_b   1.000
_cell.length_c   1.000
_cell.angle_alpha   90.00
_cell.angle_beta   90.00
_cell.angle_gamma   90.00
#
_symmetry.space_group_name_H-M   'P 1'
#
loop_
_entity.id
_entity.type
_entity.pdbx_description
1 polymer ?
#
loop_
_entity_poly.entity_id
_entity_poly.type
_entity_poly.pdbx_seq_one_letter_code
_entity_poly.pdbx_strand_id
1 'polypeptide(L)'
;MSPARPQALPLFLVAVGGLAGWLALSSRSSHHDHASAAAPLPQKAAQPARVNVPGHKSILDDWRECLSQCETSDDPAAIKRWLYSTRNRWLEEEPDVVAQTIGQLLRSGADAETGIPFEVGPGRALRGWPTLRVFLLDVLSVTDPDLAIEIAREILGTTSS
;
A
#
# COMPACT_ATOMS: atom_id res chain seq x y z
N MET A 1 50.62 -1.22 9.72
CA MET A 1 50.71 -1.53 8.29
C MET A 1 50.42 -3.01 8.12
N SER A 2 49.20 -3.37 7.75
CA SER A 2 48.76 -4.78 7.61
C SER A 2 48.71 -5.14 6.12
N PRO A 3 49.35 -6.23 5.67
CA PRO A 3 49.22 -6.68 4.30
C PRO A 3 47.93 -7.48 4.07
N ALA A 4 47.35 -7.23 2.89
CA ALA A 4 46.10 -7.75 2.38
C ALA A 4 46.09 -9.27 2.16
N ARG A 5 44.91 -9.88 2.30
CA ARG A 5 44.62 -11.23 1.80
C ARG A 5 43.86 -11.17 0.46
N PRO A 6 44.16 -12.05 -0.49
CA PRO A 6 43.51 -12.09 -1.81
C PRO A 6 42.24 -12.94 -1.77
N GLN A 7 41.25 -12.57 -2.60
CA GLN A 7 40.16 -13.47 -2.99
C GLN A 7 39.97 -13.42 -4.50
N ALA A 8 39.93 -14.61 -5.09
CA ALA A 8 39.76 -14.86 -6.52
C ALA A 8 38.30 -15.27 -6.84
N LEU A 9 37.90 -14.85 -8.05
CA LEU A 9 36.70 -15.05 -8.87
C LEU A 9 36.10 -16.48 -8.89
N PRO A 10 34.82 -16.65 -9.33
CA PRO A 10 34.58 -16.84 -10.77
C PRO A 10 33.38 -16.10 -11.38
N LEU A 11 33.58 -15.77 -12.67
CA LEU A 11 32.59 -15.50 -13.72
C LEU A 11 31.45 -16.53 -13.72
N PHE A 12 30.21 -16.07 -13.92
CA PHE A 12 29.23 -16.81 -14.72
C PHE A 12 28.59 -15.89 -15.76
N LEU A 13 28.77 -16.28 -17.00
CA LEU A 13 28.33 -15.65 -18.24
C LEU A 13 27.27 -16.60 -18.80
N VAL A 14 26.02 -16.16 -18.91
CA VAL A 14 24.99 -16.88 -19.68
C VAL A 14 24.22 -15.87 -20.51
N ALA A 15 24.30 -16.03 -21.82
CA ALA A 15 23.61 -15.28 -22.85
C ALA A 15 22.83 -16.26 -23.73
N VAL A 16 21.52 -16.06 -23.90
CA VAL A 16 20.62 -16.56 -24.96
C VAL A 16 19.36 -15.68 -24.88
N GLY A 17 18.71 -15.10 -25.88
CA GLY A 17 18.73 -15.18 -27.35
C GLY A 17 17.27 -15.04 -27.88
N GLY A 18 17.05 -14.32 -29.00
CA GLY A 18 15.83 -14.34 -29.85
C GLY A 18 14.69 -13.37 -29.44
N LEU A 19 14.26 -12.30 -30.12
CA LEU A 19 14.02 -11.92 -31.55
C LEU A 19 12.63 -12.32 -32.08
N ALA A 20 11.95 -11.33 -32.69
CA ALA A 20 10.66 -11.32 -33.43
C ALA A 20 9.37 -11.28 -32.57
N GLY A 21 8.44 -10.32 -32.67
CA GLY A 21 8.16 -9.29 -33.67
C GLY A 21 7.08 -9.75 -34.64
N TRP A 22 5.81 -9.38 -34.43
CA TRP A 22 4.77 -9.32 -35.47
C TRP A 22 3.72 -8.25 -35.14
N LEU A 23 3.51 -7.35 -36.10
CA LEU A 23 2.36 -6.45 -36.22
C LEU A 23 1.12 -7.25 -36.63
N ALA A 24 -0.05 -6.87 -36.11
CA ALA A 24 -1.30 -6.96 -36.88
C ALA A 24 -2.31 -5.94 -36.36
N LEU A 25 -2.38 -4.82 -37.09
CA LEU A 25 -3.48 -3.89 -37.11
C LEU A 25 -4.66 -4.52 -37.87
N SER A 26 -5.87 -4.06 -37.55
CA SER A 26 -7.12 -4.10 -38.32
C SER A 26 -8.13 -5.22 -37.99
N SER A 27 -9.27 -4.79 -37.44
CA SER A 27 -10.52 -4.84 -38.20
C SER A 27 -11.58 -3.94 -37.54
N ARG A 28 -12.08 -3.01 -38.34
CA ARG A 28 -13.22 -2.12 -38.08
C ARG A 28 -14.29 -2.51 -39.08
N SER A 29 -15.46 -2.95 -38.62
CA SER A 29 -16.74 -3.14 -39.34
C SER A 29 -17.62 -4.03 -38.46
N SER A 30 -18.92 -3.86 -38.25
CA SER A 30 -19.92 -2.92 -38.75
C SER A 30 -21.10 -2.92 -37.78
N HIS A 31 -21.91 -1.86 -37.87
CA HIS A 31 -23.25 -1.74 -37.29
C HIS A 31 -24.10 -3.01 -37.49
N HIS A 32 -24.77 -3.43 -36.43
CA HIS A 32 -26.11 -4.01 -36.51
C HIS A 32 -26.97 -3.35 -35.43
N ASP A 33 -27.85 -2.44 -35.86
CA ASP A 33 -29.04 -2.06 -35.13
C ASP A 33 -30.01 -3.24 -35.12
N HIS A 34 -30.28 -3.79 -33.95
CA HIS A 34 -31.51 -4.53 -33.67
C HIS A 34 -32.04 -4.11 -32.30
N ALA A 35 -33.19 -3.45 -32.33
CA ALA A 35 -34.02 -3.22 -31.17
C ALA A 35 -34.35 -4.56 -30.48
N SER A 36 -34.02 -4.67 -29.20
CA SER A 36 -34.53 -5.72 -28.33
C SER A 36 -34.79 -5.13 -26.96
N ALA A 37 -36.05 -5.18 -26.55
CA ALA A 37 -36.53 -4.70 -25.27
C ALA A 37 -35.78 -5.39 -24.12
N ALA A 38 -34.88 -4.66 -23.46
CA ALA A 38 -34.21 -5.12 -22.27
C ALA A 38 -35.16 -4.99 -21.07
N ALA A 39 -35.56 -6.14 -20.54
CA ALA A 39 -36.21 -6.27 -19.24
C ALA A 39 -35.42 -5.52 -18.14
N PRO A 40 -36.08 -5.00 -17.09
CA PRO A 40 -35.37 -4.42 -15.97
C PRO A 40 -34.50 -5.50 -15.31
N LEU A 41 -33.19 -5.26 -15.29
CA LEU A 41 -32.22 -6.07 -14.57
C LEU A 41 -32.67 -6.19 -13.09
N PRO A 42 -32.60 -7.38 -12.47
CA PRO A 42 -32.68 -7.48 -11.03
C PRO A 42 -31.47 -6.75 -10.45
N GLN A 43 -31.74 -5.63 -9.77
CA GLN A 43 -30.76 -4.94 -8.95
C GLN A 43 -30.21 -5.93 -7.93
N LYS A 44 -28.98 -6.38 -8.16
CA LYS A 44 -28.13 -6.99 -7.11
C LYS A 44 -27.73 -5.88 -6.14
N ALA A 45 -28.70 -5.33 -5.41
CA ALA A 45 -28.48 -4.50 -4.25
C ALA A 45 -28.42 -5.42 -3.02
N ALA A 46 -27.40 -6.28 -2.99
CA ALA A 46 -26.95 -6.90 -1.75
C ALA A 46 -25.66 -6.19 -1.38
N GLN A 47 -25.82 -5.02 -0.77
CA GLN A 47 -24.76 -4.41 0.02
C GLN A 47 -24.33 -5.48 1.03
N PRO A 48 -23.09 -5.99 1.00
CA PRO A 48 -22.71 -7.06 1.90
C PRO A 48 -22.88 -6.51 3.32
N ALA A 49 -23.66 -7.25 4.11
CA ALA A 49 -23.74 -7.08 5.55
C ALA A 49 -22.31 -6.85 6.05
N ARG A 50 -22.10 -5.78 6.81
CA ARG A 50 -20.80 -5.47 7.41
C ARG A 50 -20.41 -6.66 8.27
N VAL A 51 -19.66 -7.59 7.69
CA VAL A 51 -19.05 -8.69 8.41
C VAL A 51 -18.13 -8.01 9.40
N ASN A 52 -18.37 -8.27 10.68
CA ASN A 52 -17.52 -7.79 11.75
C ASN A 52 -16.23 -8.63 11.68
N VAL A 53 -15.35 -8.30 10.72
CA VAL A 53 -14.11 -9.05 10.50
C VAL A 53 -13.17 -8.75 11.67
N PRO A 54 -12.68 -9.75 12.40
CA PRO A 54 -11.81 -9.54 13.56
C PRO A 54 -10.63 -8.60 13.30
N GLY A 55 -10.01 -8.70 12.10
CA GLY A 55 -8.90 -7.84 11.69
C GLY A 55 -9.24 -6.34 11.60
N HIS A 56 -10.46 -5.98 11.18
CA HIS A 56 -10.88 -4.57 11.08
C HIS A 56 -10.86 -3.88 12.45
N LYS A 57 -11.42 -4.54 13.47
CA LYS A 57 -11.45 -4.01 14.84
C LYS A 57 -10.03 -3.87 15.40
N SER A 58 -9.18 -4.87 15.15
CA SER A 58 -7.78 -4.88 15.58
C SER A 58 -7.02 -3.65 15.05
N ILE A 59 -7.15 -3.35 13.75
CA ILE A 59 -6.48 -2.20 13.11
C ILE A 59 -6.96 -0.86 13.69
N LEU A 60 -8.27 -0.71 13.94
CA LEU A 60 -8.82 0.52 14.53
C LEU A 60 -8.41 0.72 15.99
N ASP A 61 -8.30 -0.37 16.76
CA ASP A 61 -7.82 -0.32 18.14
C ASP A 61 -6.34 0.08 18.17
N ASP A 62 -5.52 -0.56 17.33
CA ASP A 62 -4.11 -0.21 17.13
C ASP A 62 -3.94 1.25 16.68
N TRP A 63 -4.77 1.74 15.76
CA TRP A 63 -4.72 3.13 15.27
C TRP A 63 -4.95 4.16 16.37
N ARG A 64 -5.94 3.93 17.23
CA ARG A 64 -6.23 4.82 18.36
C ARG A 64 -5.08 4.84 19.36
N GLU A 65 -4.48 3.67 19.60
CA GLU A 65 -3.26 3.57 20.40
C GLU A 65 -2.09 4.32 19.72
N CYS A 66 -1.95 4.26 18.38
CA CYS A 66 -0.89 4.97 17.66
C CYS A 66 -0.97 6.48 17.95
N LEU A 67 -2.16 7.05 17.80
CA LEU A 67 -2.40 8.47 18.03
C LEU A 67 -2.07 8.84 19.48
N SER A 68 -2.57 8.08 20.45
CA SER A 68 -2.31 8.33 21.87
C SER A 68 -0.82 8.23 22.22
N GLN A 69 -0.09 7.26 21.67
CA GLN A 69 1.35 7.08 21.93
C GLN A 69 2.19 8.21 21.32
N CYS A 70 1.85 8.67 20.12
CA CYS A 70 2.57 9.79 19.49
C CYS A 70 2.37 11.11 20.23
N GLU A 71 1.22 11.31 20.88
CA GLU A 71 0.94 12.51 21.68
C GLU A 71 1.64 12.50 23.06
N THR A 72 1.95 11.32 23.61
CA THR A 72 2.38 11.17 25.02
C THR A 72 3.80 10.64 25.22
N SER A 73 4.40 10.03 24.19
CA SER A 73 5.73 9.42 24.29
C SER A 73 6.82 10.37 23.79
N ASP A 74 7.85 10.57 24.62
CA ASP A 74 9.08 11.28 24.26
C ASP A 74 10.18 10.33 23.72
N ASP A 75 9.85 9.07 23.42
CA ASP A 75 10.81 8.06 22.91
C ASP A 75 10.49 7.62 21.47
N PRO A 76 11.05 8.30 20.45
CA PRO A 76 10.90 7.90 19.05
C PRO A 76 11.39 6.49 18.73
N ALA A 77 12.34 5.94 19.50
CA ALA A 77 12.85 4.59 19.28
C ALA A 77 11.87 3.53 19.78
N ALA A 78 11.13 3.79 20.87
CA ALA A 78 9.98 2.98 21.28
C ALA A 78 8.86 3.03 20.24
N ILE A 79 8.47 4.23 19.79
CA ILE A 79 7.46 4.40 18.73
C ILE A 79 7.86 3.62 17.48
N LYS A 80 9.12 3.73 17.03
CA LYS A 80 9.63 3.03 15.84
C LYS A 80 9.51 1.51 15.98
N ARG A 81 9.95 0.93 17.11
CA ARG A 81 9.84 -0.52 17.36
C ARG A 81 8.39 -0.99 17.34
N TRP A 82 7.51 -0.20 17.94
CA TRP A 82 6.10 -0.52 18.00
C TRP A 82 5.43 -0.44 16.61
N LEU A 83 5.69 0.61 15.83
CA LEU A 83 5.18 0.74 14.44
C LEU A 83 5.65 -0.41 13.55
N TYR A 84 6.90 -0.88 13.68
CA TYR A 84 7.35 -2.09 12.97
C TYR A 84 6.55 -3.33 13.36
N SER A 85 6.30 -3.54 14.65
CA SER A 85 5.51 -4.66 15.12
C SER A 85 4.06 -4.57 14.62
N THR A 86 3.45 -3.39 14.65
CA THR A 86 2.09 -3.14 14.16
C THR A 86 1.99 -3.38 12.66
N ARG A 87 2.93 -2.86 11.86
CA ARG A 87 3.01 -3.13 10.41
C ARG A 87 3.07 -4.63 10.11
N ASN A 88 3.95 -5.36 10.78
CA ASN A 88 4.09 -6.80 10.53
C ASN A 88 2.79 -7.54 10.87
N ARG A 89 2.14 -7.23 12.00
CA ARG A 89 0.85 -7.84 12.35
C ARG A 89 -0.24 -7.51 11.33
N TRP A 90 -0.34 -6.26 10.89
CA TRP A 90 -1.36 -5.87 9.90
C TRP A 90 -1.12 -6.57 8.56
N LEU A 91 0.13 -6.80 8.15
CA LEU A 91 0.44 -7.52 6.92
C LEU A 91 0.18 -9.03 7.01
N GLU A 92 -0.09 -9.58 8.19
CA GLU A 92 -0.53 -10.97 8.39
C GLU A 92 -2.07 -11.13 8.29
N GLU A 93 -2.81 -10.01 8.36
CA GLU A 93 -4.27 -9.99 8.20
C GLU A 93 -4.67 -10.13 6.72
N GLU A 94 -5.99 -10.22 6.47
CA GLU A 94 -6.53 -10.29 5.11
C GLU A 94 -6.27 -8.97 4.34
N PRO A 95 -5.63 -9.03 3.15
CA PRO A 95 -5.21 -7.83 2.42
C PRO A 95 -6.32 -6.83 2.13
N ASP A 96 -7.50 -7.27 1.68
CA ASP A 96 -8.59 -6.37 1.32
C ASP A 96 -9.13 -5.63 2.57
N VAL A 97 -9.23 -6.31 3.71
CA VAL A 97 -9.63 -5.73 5.00
C VAL A 97 -8.61 -4.68 5.45
N VAL A 98 -7.31 -4.97 5.34
CA VAL A 98 -6.25 -4.03 5.70
C VAL A 98 -6.30 -2.79 4.79
N ALA A 99 -6.33 -3.00 3.47
CA ALA A 99 -6.35 -1.93 2.48
C ALA A 99 -7.57 -1.01 2.65
N GLN A 100 -8.77 -1.58 2.79
CA GLN A 100 -9.99 -0.79 2.99
C GLN A 100 -9.98 -0.03 4.31
N THR A 101 -9.50 -0.65 5.40
CA THR A 101 -9.45 -0.02 6.71
C THR A 101 -8.46 1.14 6.72
N ILE A 102 -7.24 0.91 6.22
CA ILE A 102 -6.22 1.96 6.11
C ILE A 102 -6.67 3.08 5.18
N GLY A 103 -7.35 2.75 4.07
CA GLY A 103 -7.90 3.75 3.16
C GLY A 103 -8.93 4.65 3.84
N GLN A 104 -9.76 4.11 4.73
CA GLN A 104 -10.70 4.91 5.54
C GLN A 104 -9.96 5.79 6.55
N LEU A 105 -8.93 5.25 7.23
CA LEU A 105 -8.11 6.02 8.18
C LEU A 105 -7.40 7.19 7.50
N LEU A 106 -6.79 6.98 6.34
CA LEU A 106 -6.14 8.03 5.55
C LEU A 106 -7.12 9.15 5.15
N ARG A 107 -8.32 8.78 4.68
CA ARG A 107 -9.37 9.75 4.31
C ARG A 107 -9.97 10.50 5.50
N SER A 108 -9.88 9.97 6.71
CA SER A 108 -10.30 10.69 7.92
C SER A 108 -9.45 11.94 8.20
N GLY A 109 -8.24 11.99 7.65
CA GLY A 109 -7.30 13.09 7.83
C GLY A 109 -6.56 13.09 9.17
N ALA A 110 -6.92 12.22 10.13
CA ALA A 110 -6.21 12.09 11.39
C ALA A 110 -4.74 11.70 11.15
N ASP A 111 -3.83 12.42 11.78
CA ASP A 111 -2.38 12.24 11.63
C ASP A 111 -1.68 12.73 12.90
N ALA A 112 -0.48 12.20 13.16
CA ALA A 112 0.36 12.63 14.27
C ALA A 112 1.84 12.51 13.87
N GLU A 113 2.68 13.41 14.40
CA GLU A 113 4.13 13.32 14.26
C GLU A 113 4.67 12.18 15.13
N THR A 114 5.62 11.41 14.61
CA THR A 114 6.20 10.26 15.34
C THR A 114 7.56 10.57 15.96
N GLY A 115 8.18 11.70 15.59
CA GLY A 115 9.57 12.02 15.90
C GLY A 115 10.61 11.16 15.16
N ILE A 116 10.19 10.26 14.25
CA ILE A 116 11.08 9.38 13.49
C ILE A 116 11.48 10.06 12.18
N PRO A 117 12.77 10.20 11.84
CA PRO A 117 13.17 10.81 10.57
C PRO A 117 12.70 9.96 9.38
N PHE A 118 12.43 10.62 8.25
CA PHE A 118 12.17 9.93 7.00
C PHE A 118 13.42 9.18 6.54
N GLU A 119 13.29 7.87 6.31
CA GLU A 119 14.41 7.04 5.90
C GLU A 119 13.94 6.02 4.87
N VAL A 120 14.63 5.94 3.74
CA VAL A 120 14.41 4.89 2.73
C VAL A 120 15.50 3.83 2.87
N GLY A 121 15.08 2.59 3.09
CA GLY A 121 15.95 1.44 3.17
C GLY A 121 16.30 0.82 1.80
N PRO A 122 17.18 -0.19 1.79
CA PRO A 122 17.44 -1.00 0.61
C PRO A 122 16.15 -1.66 0.12
N GLY A 123 16.02 -1.83 -1.20
CA GLY A 123 14.83 -2.42 -1.81
C GLY A 123 13.61 -1.50 -1.87
N ARG A 124 13.79 -0.17 -1.70
CA ARG A 124 12.72 0.85 -1.75
C ARG A 124 11.68 0.77 -0.62
N ALA A 125 11.96 0.02 0.45
CA ALA A 125 11.10 -0.03 1.63
C ALA A 125 11.40 1.14 2.58
N LEU A 126 10.39 1.73 3.20
CA LEU A 126 10.62 2.75 4.22
C LEU A 126 11.17 2.14 5.51
N ARG A 127 12.07 2.89 6.14
CA ARG A 127 12.67 2.61 7.45
C ARG A 127 12.34 3.65 8.51
N GLY A 128 11.66 4.73 8.12
CA GLY A 128 11.26 5.79 9.03
C GLY A 128 10.05 6.54 8.50
N TRP A 129 9.12 6.83 9.39
CA TRP A 129 7.82 7.40 9.09
C TRP A 129 7.63 8.68 9.92
N PRO A 130 7.89 9.88 9.36
CA PRO A 130 7.78 11.14 10.10
C PRO A 130 6.42 11.39 10.71
N THR A 131 5.36 10.93 10.04
CA THR A 131 4.00 10.99 10.53
C THR A 131 3.31 9.64 10.38
N LEU A 132 2.23 9.45 11.14
CA LEU A 132 1.38 8.27 11.03
C LEU A 132 0.74 8.13 9.64
N ARG A 133 0.48 9.22 8.93
CA ARG A 133 0.02 9.18 7.53
C ARG A 133 1.06 8.55 6.60
N VAL A 134 2.35 8.86 6.78
CA VAL A 134 3.43 8.22 6.00
C VAL A 134 3.51 6.73 6.32
N PHE A 135 3.31 6.36 7.59
CA PHE A 135 3.21 4.96 8.01
C PHE A 135 2.04 4.23 7.34
N LEU A 136 0.83 4.80 7.37
CA LEU A 136 -0.35 4.22 6.74
C LEU A 136 -0.15 4.04 5.22
N LEU A 137 0.43 5.03 4.54
CA LEU A 137 0.73 4.93 3.10
C LEU A 137 1.77 3.85 2.78
N ASP A 138 2.78 3.64 3.64
CA ASP A 138 3.74 2.55 3.47
C ASP A 138 3.05 1.19 3.52
N VAL A 139 2.23 0.96 4.54
CA VAL A 139 1.48 -0.30 4.69
C VAL A 139 0.54 -0.49 3.49
N LEU A 140 -0.24 0.54 3.14
CA LEU A 140 -1.16 0.47 2.01
C LEU A 140 -0.44 0.17 0.70
N SER A 141 0.74 0.76 0.46
CA SER A 141 1.51 0.52 -0.76
C SER A 141 1.98 -0.93 -0.92
N VAL A 142 2.10 -1.67 0.18
CA VAL A 142 2.45 -3.10 0.16
C VAL A 142 1.22 -3.95 -0.08
N THR A 143 0.08 -3.59 0.53
CA THR A 143 -1.16 -4.37 0.48
C THR A 143 -1.98 -4.13 -0.79
N ASP A 144 -2.17 -2.87 -1.18
CA ASP A 144 -2.91 -2.43 -2.36
C ASP A 144 -2.24 -1.16 -2.96
N PRO A 145 -1.30 -1.35 -3.90
CA PRO A 145 -0.58 -0.25 -4.52
C PRO A 145 -1.48 0.71 -5.31
N ASP A 146 -2.56 0.21 -5.92
CA ASP A 146 -3.44 1.03 -6.75
C ASP A 146 -4.28 1.96 -5.86
N LEU A 147 -4.83 1.45 -4.76
CA LEU A 147 -5.52 2.25 -3.76
C LEU A 147 -4.57 3.25 -3.09
N ALA A 148 -3.31 2.89 -2.85
CA ALA A 148 -2.30 3.82 -2.33
C ALA A 148 -2.08 5.01 -3.27
N ILE A 149 -1.99 4.76 -4.59
CA ILE A 149 -1.82 5.80 -5.61
C ILE A 149 -3.06 6.70 -5.67
N GLU A 150 -4.26 6.13 -5.63
CA GLU A 150 -5.52 6.88 -5.61
C GLU A 150 -5.56 7.84 -4.42
N ILE A 151 -5.37 7.33 -3.21
CA ILE A 151 -5.42 8.13 -1.98
C ILE A 151 -4.28 9.17 -1.94
N ALA A 152 -3.08 8.82 -2.40
CA ALA A 152 -1.99 9.79 -2.48
C ALA A 152 -2.33 10.98 -3.41
N ARG A 153 -3.01 10.72 -4.54
CA ARG A 153 -3.50 11.78 -5.43
C ARG A 153 -4.58 12.63 -4.76
N GLU A 154 -5.50 12.02 -4.03
CA GLU A 154 -6.52 12.76 -3.24
C GLU A 154 -5.85 13.72 -2.25
N ILE A 155 -4.89 13.23 -1.45
CA ILE A 155 -4.18 14.02 -0.42
C ILE A 155 -3.37 15.16 -1.05
N LEU A 156 -2.67 14.92 -2.15
CA LEU A 156 -1.89 15.95 -2.85
C LEU A 156 -2.81 17.00 -3.51
N GLY A 157 -3.97 16.57 -4.01
CA GLY A 157 -4.98 17.44 -4.60
C GLY A 157 -5.59 18.43 -3.60
N THR A 158 -5.76 18.03 -2.33
CA THR A 158 -6.30 18.91 -1.28
C THR A 158 -5.26 19.85 -0.68
N THR A 159 -3.96 19.54 -0.78
CA THR A 159 -2.87 20.36 -0.24
C THR A 159 -2.52 21.56 -1.14
N SER A 160 -2.94 21.53 -2.42
CA SER A 160 -2.56 22.53 -3.43
C SER A 160 -3.54 23.72 -3.54
N SER A 161 -4.27 24.07 -2.47
CA SER A 161 -5.25 25.18 -2.44
C SER A 161 -4.95 26.19 -1.35
#